data_AF-A0A532UKC0-F1
#
_entry.id   AF-A0A532UKC0-F1
#
_cell.length_a   1.000
_cell.length_b   1.000
_cell.length_c   1.000
_cell.angle_alpha   90.00
_cell.angle_beta   90.00
_cell.angle_gamma   90.00
#
_symmetry.space_group_name_H-M   'P 1'
#
loop_
_entity.id
_entity.type
_entity.pdbx_description
1 polymer ?
#
loop_
_entity_poly.entity_id
_entity_poly.type
_entity_poly.pdbx_seq_one_letter_code
_entity_poly.pdbx_strand_id
1 'polypeptide(L)'
;MMKNKSFSRFFLPLLLLAVLSGCITNSPKIIYTEDELVAVLQKRIVDAEVSKTMVPFYITDEIKEYAREAAGPYYYEKGKVNALVRAIIDRKKLDVKYNEYKALNAIEVFVEGEANCIAYTNLFIGMARSVGLPVYYVDVTEVSKLKREGELVVNSGHICAGIEINAKITLIDFAEHPRIGYKFYKVIDDLEALANFINSQGVLYSYQIDLSSEDLDSQIDIKLYRTAIRIKPTFAKAFNNLGIAYQRRRLYDLAIAQYKRAILLDSKLSAPYSNLGNVYYLKGEYVKAIENLKKALKLKKNNPYTHYAIGLVYYYKKDYPEAIKHFRRSARLNREYAEPHNLLGMVYFQQGKYEEAILEAQKALQIDPHLTQAKSNLKKYQAMYNKKISSSAKLIK
;
A
#
# COMPACT_ATOMS: atom_id res chain seq x y z
N MET A 1 1.82 -42.06 -9.28
CA MET A 1 1.56 -42.01 -7.82
C MET A 1 2.58 -41.13 -7.15
N MET A 2 2.08 -40.12 -6.44
CA MET A 2 2.79 -38.92 -6.00
C MET A 2 3.93 -39.19 -5.00
N LYS A 3 5.06 -38.52 -5.26
CA LYS A 3 6.17 -38.31 -4.31
C LYS A 3 5.98 -37.00 -3.55
N ASN A 4 6.51 -36.98 -2.33
CA ASN A 4 6.91 -35.84 -1.50
C ASN A 4 5.80 -34.93 -0.94
N LYS A 5 5.32 -35.34 0.24
CA LYS A 5 4.90 -34.40 1.30
C LYS A 5 6.12 -33.62 1.78
N SER A 6 6.35 -32.42 1.24
CA SER A 6 7.15 -31.42 1.97
C SER A 6 6.26 -30.78 3.02
N PHE A 7 6.66 -30.91 4.27
CA PHE A 7 6.16 -30.17 5.43
C PHE A 7 5.89 -28.70 5.09
N SER A 8 4.61 -28.31 4.92
CA SER A 8 4.22 -26.93 5.21
C SER A 8 4.08 -26.83 6.72
N ARG A 9 5.06 -26.18 7.37
CA ARG A 9 4.87 -25.67 8.72
C ARG A 9 3.73 -24.68 8.66
N PHE A 10 2.53 -25.10 9.06
CA PHE A 10 1.38 -24.25 9.29
C PHE A 10 1.75 -23.24 10.39
N PHE A 11 2.23 -22.07 9.99
CA PHE A 11 2.31 -20.92 10.88
C PHE A 11 0.88 -20.50 11.21
N LEU A 12 0.47 -20.67 12.46
CA LEU A 12 -0.63 -19.91 13.03
C LEU A 12 -0.27 -18.42 12.86
N PRO A 13 -1.10 -17.56 12.25
CA PRO A 13 -0.90 -16.13 12.45
C PRO A 13 -1.18 -15.88 13.93
N LEU A 14 -0.14 -15.51 14.69
CA LEU A 14 -0.32 -14.96 16.03
C LEU A 14 -1.08 -13.64 15.88
N LEU A 15 -2.40 -13.66 15.96
CA LEU A 15 -3.18 -12.45 16.17
C LEU A 15 -2.82 -11.88 17.54
N LEU A 16 -2.47 -10.61 17.58
CA LEU A 16 -2.03 -9.94 18.80
C LEU A 16 -3.06 -8.90 19.21
N LEU A 17 -3.64 -9.06 20.40
CA LEU A 17 -4.19 -7.92 21.13
C LEU A 17 -3.01 -7.08 21.60
N ALA A 18 -2.67 -6.03 20.86
CA ALA A 18 -1.66 -5.08 21.28
C ALA A 18 -2.31 -4.01 22.17
N VAL A 19 -1.93 -3.98 23.46
CA VAL A 19 -2.23 -2.88 24.37
C VAL A 19 -1.12 -1.84 24.19
N LEU A 20 -1.43 -0.66 23.67
CA LEU A 20 -0.42 0.37 23.45
C LEU A 20 -0.61 1.57 24.37
N SER A 21 0.52 2.08 24.85
CA SER A 21 0.68 3.41 25.41
C SER A 21 1.37 4.29 24.35
N GLY A 22 0.60 4.98 23.51
CA GLY A 22 1.13 5.92 22.52
C GLY A 22 0.29 7.19 22.45
N CYS A 23 0.88 8.31 22.03
CA CYS A 23 0.19 9.61 21.97
C CYS A 23 -1.00 9.58 20.99
N ILE A 24 -2.20 9.81 21.54
CA ILE A 24 -3.43 9.97 20.77
C ILE A 24 -3.35 11.30 20.02
N THR A 25 -3.58 11.30 18.72
CA THR A 25 -4.07 12.51 18.06
C THR A 25 -5.57 12.55 18.30
N ASN A 26 -6.03 13.48 19.16
CA ASN A 26 -7.44 13.64 19.53
C ASN A 26 -8.25 14.08 18.31
N SER A 27 -8.64 13.11 17.48
CA SER A 27 -9.73 13.26 16.51
C SER A 27 -11.00 12.75 17.19
N PRO A 28 -12.15 13.43 17.04
CA PRO A 28 -13.39 12.97 17.64
C PRO A 28 -13.72 11.56 17.14
N LYS A 29 -14.08 10.65 18.07
CA LYS A 29 -14.60 9.32 17.77
C LYS A 29 -16.03 9.48 17.21
N ILE A 30 -16.15 9.88 15.94
CA ILE A 30 -17.46 9.97 15.29
C ILE A 30 -17.79 8.58 14.76
N ILE A 31 -18.58 7.85 15.55
CA ILE A 31 -19.16 6.56 15.22
C ILE A 31 -20.55 6.85 14.65
N TYR A 32 -20.77 6.47 13.40
CA TYR A 32 -22.06 6.63 12.74
C TYR A 32 -22.89 5.38 12.96
N THR A 33 -24.20 5.54 13.09
CA THR A 33 -25.14 4.43 12.85
C THR A 33 -25.14 4.10 11.35
N GLU A 34 -25.66 2.91 11.01
CA GLU A 34 -25.83 2.53 9.61
C GLU A 34 -26.70 3.54 8.86
N ASP A 35 -27.83 3.92 9.44
CA ASP A 35 -28.78 4.87 8.82
C ASP A 35 -28.16 6.25 8.62
N GLU A 36 -27.35 6.73 9.58
CA GLU A 36 -26.62 8.00 9.44
C GLU A 36 -25.62 7.94 8.29
N LEU A 37 -24.86 6.85 8.18
CA LEU A 37 -23.87 6.69 7.12
C LEU A 37 -24.55 6.58 5.74
N VAL A 38 -25.62 5.79 5.64
CA VAL A 38 -26.44 5.68 4.42
C VAL A 38 -27.01 7.04 4.02
N ALA A 39 -27.57 7.81 4.97
CA ALA A 39 -28.09 9.14 4.69
C ALA A 39 -27.00 10.12 4.21
N VAL A 40 -25.78 10.02 4.73
CA VAL A 40 -24.64 10.80 4.23
C VAL A 40 -24.24 10.36 2.81
N LEU A 41 -24.23 9.06 2.53
CA LEU A 41 -23.88 8.52 1.21
C LEU A 41 -24.89 8.88 0.14
N GLN A 42 -26.18 8.80 0.46
CA GLN A 42 -27.27 9.24 -0.42
C GLN A 42 -27.11 10.70 -0.83
N LYS A 43 -26.62 11.57 0.06
CA LYS A 43 -26.36 13.00 -0.27
C LYS A 43 -25.10 13.23 -1.10
N ARG A 44 -24.10 12.33 -1.02
CA ARG A 44 -22.76 12.53 -1.63
C ARG A 44 -22.54 11.72 -2.92
N ILE A 45 -23.35 10.68 -3.17
CA ILE A 45 -23.14 9.71 -4.26
C ILE A 45 -24.42 9.45 -5.08
N VAL A 46 -25.54 9.07 -4.42
CA VAL A 46 -26.88 8.61 -4.94
C VAL A 46 -26.83 7.28 -5.76
N ASP A 47 -27.62 6.20 -5.61
CA ASP A 47 -28.99 5.85 -5.12
C ASP A 47 -29.02 5.03 -3.79
N ALA A 48 -30.21 4.77 -3.23
CA ALA A 48 -30.43 4.21 -1.89
C ALA A 48 -29.98 2.75 -1.68
N GLU A 49 -30.11 1.89 -2.68
CA GLU A 49 -29.68 0.48 -2.58
C GLU A 49 -28.15 0.32 -2.66
N VAL A 50 -27.48 1.15 -3.46
CA VAL A 50 -25.99 1.18 -3.54
C VAL A 50 -25.39 1.65 -2.21
N SER A 51 -26.11 2.49 -1.47
CA SER A 51 -25.60 3.08 -0.24
C SER A 51 -25.43 2.06 0.90
N LYS A 52 -26.25 1.01 0.97
CA LYS A 52 -26.15 -0.04 2.01
C LYS A 52 -25.03 -1.05 1.74
N THR A 53 -24.91 -1.52 0.50
CA THR A 53 -23.85 -2.46 0.07
C THR A 53 -22.47 -1.82 0.07
N MET A 54 -22.41 -0.48 0.05
CA MET A 54 -21.17 0.27 0.22
C MET A 54 -20.68 0.34 1.66
N VAL A 55 -21.53 0.20 2.68
CA VAL A 55 -21.10 0.28 4.08
C VAL A 55 -20.27 -0.96 4.44
N PRO A 56 -18.97 -0.82 4.71
CA PRO A 56 -18.08 -1.96 4.74
C PRO A 56 -18.36 -2.89 5.94
N PHE A 57 -18.85 -2.34 7.05
CA PHE A 57 -19.15 -3.06 8.30
C PHE A 57 -20.64 -3.43 8.46
N TYR A 58 -21.46 -3.21 7.43
CA TYR A 58 -22.86 -3.64 7.48
C TYR A 58 -22.94 -5.16 7.56
N ILE A 59 -23.82 -5.69 8.42
CA ILE A 59 -23.96 -7.13 8.66
C ILE A 59 -25.44 -7.54 8.71
N THR A 60 -25.73 -8.74 8.21
CA THR A 60 -27.08 -9.33 8.23
C THR A 60 -27.49 -9.78 9.62
N ASP A 61 -28.78 -10.09 9.83
CA ASP A 61 -29.26 -10.60 11.12
C ASP A 61 -28.67 -11.97 11.47
N GLU A 62 -28.33 -12.78 10.47
CA GLU A 62 -27.58 -14.03 10.64
C GLU A 62 -26.20 -13.77 11.26
N ILE A 63 -25.44 -12.81 10.72
CA ILE A 63 -24.12 -12.44 11.26
C ILE A 63 -24.26 -11.82 12.66
N LYS A 64 -25.34 -11.06 12.93
CA LYS A 64 -25.63 -10.54 14.27
C LYS A 64 -25.90 -11.67 15.26
N GLU A 65 -26.66 -12.70 14.88
CA GLU A 65 -26.90 -13.87 15.74
C GLU A 65 -25.61 -14.65 15.99
N TYR A 66 -24.83 -14.90 14.94
CA TYR A 66 -23.51 -15.52 15.07
C TYR A 66 -22.59 -14.73 16.02
N ALA A 67 -22.60 -13.40 15.95
CA ALA A 67 -21.87 -12.54 16.87
C ALA A 67 -22.38 -12.65 18.32
N ARG A 68 -23.69 -12.72 18.54
CA ARG A 68 -24.31 -12.92 19.86
C ARG A 68 -23.92 -14.27 20.47
N GLU A 69 -24.03 -15.35 19.71
CA GLU A 69 -23.62 -16.69 20.14
C GLU A 69 -22.13 -16.74 20.47
N ALA A 70 -21.29 -16.14 19.64
CA ALA A 70 -19.85 -16.06 19.86
C ALA A 70 -19.50 -15.23 21.10
N ALA A 71 -20.15 -14.08 21.30
CA ALA A 71 -19.95 -13.25 22.48
C ALA A 71 -20.48 -13.93 23.77
N GLY A 72 -21.43 -14.87 23.66
CA GLY A 72 -21.87 -15.76 24.72
C GLY A 72 -22.19 -15.02 26.05
N PRO A 73 -21.92 -15.65 27.22
CA PRO A 73 -22.18 -15.04 28.53
C PRO A 73 -21.11 -14.04 28.97
N TYR A 74 -20.21 -13.60 28.08
CA TYR A 74 -19.14 -12.68 28.49
C TYR A 74 -19.71 -11.29 28.77
N TYR A 75 -19.82 -10.93 30.05
CA TYR A 75 -20.33 -9.62 30.48
C TYR A 75 -19.34 -8.48 30.24
N TYR A 76 -18.03 -8.76 30.29
CA TYR A 76 -16.98 -7.74 30.20
C TYR A 76 -16.45 -7.57 28.77
N GLU A 77 -16.14 -6.32 28.39
CA GLU A 77 -15.70 -5.94 27.04
C GLU A 77 -14.54 -6.79 26.51
N LYS A 78 -13.50 -6.98 27.33
CA LYS A 78 -12.32 -7.78 26.96
C LYS A 78 -12.69 -9.23 26.63
N GLY A 79 -13.65 -9.81 27.36
CA GLY A 79 -14.13 -11.17 27.12
C GLY A 79 -14.82 -11.28 25.76
N LYS A 80 -15.77 -10.36 25.49
CA LYS A 80 -16.48 -10.28 24.21
C LYS A 80 -15.52 -10.09 23.04
N VAL A 81 -14.57 -9.15 23.14
CA VAL A 81 -13.56 -8.90 22.10
C VAL A 81 -12.79 -10.18 21.76
N ASN A 82 -12.26 -10.87 22.77
CA ASN A 82 -11.49 -12.10 22.56
C ASN A 82 -12.34 -13.20 21.91
N ALA A 83 -13.61 -13.32 22.30
CA ALA A 83 -14.51 -14.32 21.77
C ALA A 83 -14.87 -14.06 20.29
N LEU A 84 -15.16 -12.80 19.94
CA LEU A 84 -15.42 -12.41 18.55
C LEU A 84 -14.20 -12.58 17.65
N VAL A 85 -13.01 -12.18 18.14
CA VAL A 85 -11.76 -12.41 17.40
C VAL A 85 -11.57 -13.89 17.13
N ARG A 86 -11.77 -14.75 18.14
CA ARG A 86 -11.69 -16.21 17.98
C ARG A 86 -12.69 -16.73 16.97
N ALA A 87 -13.94 -16.24 17.00
CA ALA A 87 -14.97 -16.66 16.06
C ALA A 87 -14.59 -16.38 14.60
N ILE A 88 -14.00 -15.21 14.32
CA ILE A 88 -13.55 -14.85 12.97
C ILE A 88 -12.37 -15.71 12.51
N ILE A 89 -11.43 -16.03 13.38
CA ILE A 89 -10.19 -16.74 12.99
C ILE A 89 -10.31 -18.27 13.07
N ASP A 90 -11.37 -18.79 13.68
CA ASP A 90 -11.60 -20.22 13.83
C ASP A 90 -11.97 -20.84 12.48
N ARG A 91 -11.01 -21.54 11.89
CA ARG A 91 -11.16 -22.23 10.59
C ARG A 91 -12.21 -23.33 10.60
N LYS A 92 -12.60 -23.86 11.77
CA LYS A 92 -13.68 -24.86 11.84
C LYS A 92 -15.07 -24.24 11.70
N LYS A 93 -15.20 -22.92 11.86
CA LYS A 93 -16.47 -22.20 11.80
C LYS A 93 -16.63 -21.38 10.52
N LEU A 94 -15.62 -20.58 10.14
CA LEU A 94 -15.68 -19.71 8.96
C LEU A 94 -14.63 -20.06 7.86
N ASP A 95 -13.80 -21.11 8.06
CA ASP A 95 -12.67 -21.53 7.18
C ASP A 95 -11.84 -20.38 6.58
N VAL A 96 -11.53 -19.39 7.42
CA VAL A 96 -11.01 -18.11 6.95
C VAL A 96 -9.56 -18.21 6.42
N LYS A 97 -9.34 -17.82 5.16
CA LYS A 97 -8.02 -17.76 4.50
C LYS A 97 -7.64 -16.34 4.12
N TYR A 98 -6.46 -15.91 4.55
CA TYR A 98 -5.95 -14.59 4.21
C TYR A 98 -5.62 -14.50 2.70
N ASN A 99 -6.16 -13.50 2.03
CA ASN A 99 -5.89 -13.19 0.63
C ASN A 99 -5.71 -11.68 0.47
N GLU A 100 -4.47 -11.23 0.24
CA GLU A 100 -4.16 -9.79 0.16
C GLU A 100 -4.87 -9.06 -1.00
N TYR A 101 -5.36 -9.80 -2.01
CA TYR A 101 -6.01 -9.28 -3.20
C TYR A 101 -7.54 -9.22 -3.10
N LYS A 102 -8.14 -9.59 -1.96
CA LYS A 102 -9.59 -9.55 -1.72
C LYS A 102 -9.95 -8.53 -0.62
N ALA A 103 -10.32 -7.31 -1.03
CA ALA A 103 -10.88 -6.29 -0.14
C ALA A 103 -12.41 -6.31 -0.20
N LEU A 104 -13.01 -7.12 0.66
CA LEU A 104 -14.45 -7.40 0.71
C LEU A 104 -15.15 -6.64 1.84
N ASN A 105 -16.47 -6.43 1.71
CA ASN A 105 -17.31 -5.96 2.81
C ASN A 105 -17.60 -7.11 3.81
N ALA A 106 -18.16 -6.78 4.98
CA ALA A 106 -18.37 -7.75 6.05
C ALA A 106 -19.25 -8.95 5.64
N ILE A 107 -20.28 -8.75 4.81
CA ILE A 107 -21.17 -9.81 4.33
C ILE A 107 -20.39 -10.75 3.40
N GLU A 108 -19.70 -10.19 2.41
CA GLU A 108 -18.90 -10.94 1.45
C GLU A 108 -17.81 -11.78 2.15
N VAL A 109 -17.14 -11.21 3.16
CA VAL A 109 -16.14 -11.95 3.96
C VAL A 109 -16.76 -13.15 4.67
N PHE A 110 -17.94 -12.96 5.27
CA PHE A 110 -18.63 -14.00 6.01
C PHE A 110 -19.06 -15.16 5.10
N VAL A 111 -19.42 -14.87 3.85
CA VAL A 111 -19.83 -15.87 2.85
C VAL A 111 -18.64 -16.53 2.17
N GLU A 112 -17.63 -15.76 1.74
CA GLU A 112 -16.52 -16.28 0.94
C GLU A 112 -15.43 -16.97 1.77
N GLY A 113 -15.25 -16.58 3.04
CA GLY A 113 -14.17 -17.08 3.89
C GLY A 113 -12.76 -16.66 3.42
N GLU A 114 -12.59 -15.84 2.39
CA GLU A 114 -11.28 -15.40 1.90
C GLU A 114 -11.17 -13.89 1.78
N ALA A 115 -10.28 -13.25 2.55
CA ALA A 115 -10.19 -11.79 2.55
C ALA A 115 -8.85 -11.25 3.08
N ASN A 116 -8.65 -9.94 2.96
CA ASN A 116 -7.50 -9.24 3.54
C ASN A 116 -7.82 -8.58 4.89
N CYS A 117 -6.84 -7.89 5.46
CA CYS A 117 -6.93 -7.27 6.78
C CYS A 117 -8.07 -6.25 6.93
N ILE A 118 -8.32 -5.42 5.92
CA ILE A 118 -9.39 -4.40 5.97
C ILE A 118 -10.76 -5.06 6.01
N ALA A 119 -10.93 -6.14 5.24
CA ALA A 119 -12.17 -6.88 5.14
C ALA A 119 -12.52 -7.58 6.48
N TYR A 120 -11.56 -8.26 7.11
CA TYR A 120 -11.77 -8.82 8.46
C TYR A 120 -12.01 -7.77 9.53
N THR A 121 -11.34 -6.61 9.42
CA THR A 121 -11.58 -5.49 10.32
C THR A 121 -13.03 -5.02 10.20
N ASN A 122 -13.58 -4.94 8.99
CA ASN A 122 -14.96 -4.54 8.76
C ASN A 122 -15.96 -5.54 9.37
N LEU A 123 -15.75 -6.84 9.15
CA LEU A 123 -16.58 -7.89 9.77
C LEU A 123 -16.53 -7.80 11.30
N PHE A 124 -15.34 -7.65 11.87
CA PHE A 124 -15.17 -7.50 13.31
C PHE A 124 -15.89 -6.25 13.86
N ILE A 125 -15.76 -5.09 13.21
CA ILE A 125 -16.44 -3.87 13.64
C ILE A 125 -17.96 -4.07 13.66
N GLY A 126 -18.53 -4.66 12.60
CA GLY A 126 -19.96 -4.96 12.52
C GLY A 126 -20.42 -5.90 13.64
N MET A 127 -19.74 -7.04 13.82
CA MET A 127 -20.04 -8.01 14.87
C MET A 127 -19.89 -7.44 16.28
N ALA A 128 -18.85 -6.63 16.52
CA ALA A 128 -18.60 -6.05 17.83
C ALA A 128 -19.63 -4.98 18.20
N ARG A 129 -19.99 -4.11 17.25
CA ARG A 129 -21.03 -3.09 17.47
C ARG A 129 -22.40 -3.73 17.71
N SER A 130 -22.73 -4.84 17.05
CA SER A 130 -24.03 -5.51 17.25
C SER A 130 -24.21 -6.16 18.64
N VAL A 131 -23.10 -6.43 19.35
CA VAL A 131 -23.12 -6.93 20.74
C VAL A 131 -22.80 -5.85 21.79
N GLY A 132 -22.85 -4.58 21.37
CA GLY A 132 -22.74 -3.40 22.23
C GLY A 132 -21.32 -2.96 22.57
N LEU A 133 -20.30 -3.38 21.82
CA LEU A 133 -18.92 -2.91 22.05
C LEU A 133 -18.67 -1.57 21.34
N PRO A 134 -18.06 -0.58 22.01
CA PRO A 134 -17.78 0.75 21.45
C PRO A 134 -16.49 0.74 20.60
N VAL A 135 -16.42 -0.15 19.61
CA VAL A 135 -15.27 -0.26 18.70
C VAL A 135 -15.27 0.83 17.62
N TYR A 136 -14.09 1.27 17.22
CA TYR A 136 -13.87 2.31 16.21
C TYR A 136 -12.71 1.95 15.28
N TYR A 137 -12.64 2.62 14.13
CA TYR A 137 -11.54 2.44 13.19
C TYR A 137 -10.29 3.24 13.60
N VAL A 138 -9.14 2.63 13.35
CA VAL A 138 -7.83 3.23 13.59
C VAL A 138 -6.97 3.08 12.35
N ASP A 139 -6.49 4.20 11.80
CA ASP A 139 -5.47 4.20 10.76
C ASP A 139 -4.10 3.97 11.40
N VAL A 140 -3.50 2.83 11.08
CA VAL A 140 -2.16 2.39 11.51
C VAL A 140 -1.20 2.33 10.33
N THR A 141 -1.51 3.04 9.23
CA THR A 141 -0.70 3.06 8.01
C THR A 141 0.70 3.56 8.31
N GLU A 142 1.63 2.64 8.49
CA GLU A 142 3.02 2.96 8.43
C GLU A 142 3.43 3.12 6.98
N VAL A 143 3.68 4.36 6.61
CA VAL A 143 4.18 4.75 5.29
C VAL A 143 5.61 4.19 5.04
N SER A 144 6.14 3.29 5.89
CA SER A 144 7.34 2.46 5.62
C SER A 144 7.01 1.24 4.75
N LYS A 145 5.72 0.86 4.66
CA LYS A 145 5.18 -0.19 3.79
C LYS A 145 4.58 0.34 2.48
N LEU A 146 4.98 1.55 2.06
CA LEU A 146 4.63 2.04 0.73
C LEU A 146 4.98 0.98 -0.31
N LYS A 147 3.98 0.43 -1.00
CA LYS A 147 4.21 -0.54 -2.08
C LYS A 147 4.60 0.24 -3.33
N ARG A 148 5.52 -0.32 -4.12
CA ARG A 148 5.91 0.23 -5.42
C ARG A 148 5.13 -0.46 -6.53
N GLU A 149 4.60 0.34 -7.44
CA GLU A 149 3.98 -0.11 -8.69
C GLU A 149 4.70 0.53 -9.87
N GLY A 150 5.57 -0.22 -10.55
CA GLY A 150 6.47 0.39 -11.54
C GLY A 150 7.30 1.47 -10.85
N GLU A 151 7.35 2.71 -11.31
CA GLU A 151 8.06 3.80 -10.61
C GLU A 151 7.24 4.51 -9.52
N LEU A 152 6.00 4.10 -9.29
CA LEU A 152 5.01 4.82 -8.48
C LEU A 152 4.99 4.32 -7.04
N VAL A 153 4.76 5.26 -6.12
CA VAL A 153 4.65 5.02 -4.69
C VAL A 153 3.18 5.06 -4.31
N VAL A 154 2.60 3.89 -4.05
CA VAL A 154 1.15 3.72 -3.85
C VAL A 154 0.81 3.70 -2.37
N ASN A 155 -0.31 4.33 -2.02
CA ASN A 155 -0.85 4.34 -0.68
C ASN A 155 -2.06 3.41 -0.58
N SER A 156 -1.84 2.17 -0.14
CA SER A 156 -2.91 1.40 0.49
C SER A 156 -2.95 1.76 1.97
N GLY A 157 -4.14 2.11 2.48
CA GLY A 157 -4.32 2.31 3.91
C GLY A 157 -4.20 0.96 4.64
N HIS A 158 -3.68 0.97 5.87
CA HIS A 158 -3.85 -0.14 6.81
C HIS A 158 -4.69 0.37 7.96
N ILE A 159 -5.94 -0.09 8.02
CA ILE A 159 -6.88 0.26 9.10
C ILE A 159 -7.15 -0.99 9.94
N CYS A 160 -7.27 -0.80 11.24
CA CYS A 160 -7.60 -1.85 12.20
C CYS A 160 -8.72 -1.39 13.14
N ALA A 161 -9.21 -2.28 13.98
CA ALA A 161 -10.19 -1.93 14.99
C ALA A 161 -9.51 -1.50 16.29
N GLY A 162 -10.04 -0.48 16.94
CA GLY A 162 -9.63 0.01 18.25
C GLY A 162 -10.79 -0.05 19.23
N ILE A 163 -10.48 -0.34 20.49
CA ILE A 163 -11.40 -0.25 21.62
C ILE A 163 -10.66 0.28 22.84
N GLU A 164 -11.33 1.07 23.66
CA GLU A 164 -10.77 1.52 24.92
C GLU A 164 -11.22 0.57 26.04
N ILE A 165 -10.26 -0.07 26.70
CA ILE A 165 -10.52 -1.00 27.80
C ILE A 165 -9.65 -0.55 28.98
N ASN A 166 -10.25 -0.24 30.12
CA ASN A 166 -9.56 0.26 31.32
C ASN A 166 -8.64 1.47 31.01
N ALA A 167 -9.18 2.47 30.30
CA ALA A 167 -8.47 3.68 29.86
C ALA A 167 -7.22 3.42 28.98
N LYS A 168 -7.14 2.24 28.33
CA LYS A 168 -6.08 1.89 27.38
C LYS A 168 -6.69 1.52 26.04
N ILE A 169 -6.10 2.06 24.96
CA ILE A 169 -6.46 1.67 23.60
C ILE A 169 -5.87 0.28 23.32
N THR A 170 -6.78 -0.64 22.99
CA THR A 170 -6.48 -1.98 22.52
C THR A 170 -6.73 -2.03 21.02
N LEU A 171 -5.71 -2.37 20.25
CA LEU A 171 -5.81 -2.52 18.79
C LEU A 171 -6.00 -3.99 18.43
N ILE A 172 -6.83 -4.22 17.43
CA ILE A 172 -7.21 -5.53 16.92
C ILE A 172 -6.90 -5.52 15.43
N ASP A 173 -5.80 -6.17 15.07
CA ASP A 173 -5.23 -6.15 13.72
C ASP A 173 -5.30 -7.54 13.09
N PHE A 174 -6.02 -7.63 11.98
CA PHE A 174 -6.20 -8.85 11.18
C PHE A 174 -5.19 -8.97 10.04
N ALA A 175 -4.09 -8.21 10.06
CA ALA A 175 -2.96 -8.44 9.16
C ALA A 175 -2.37 -9.83 9.34
N GLU A 176 -1.94 -10.46 8.25
CA GLU A 176 -1.24 -11.76 8.26
C GLU A 176 -0.01 -11.77 9.17
N HIS A 177 0.67 -10.62 9.24
CA HIS A 177 1.80 -10.38 10.13
C HIS A 177 1.54 -9.11 10.95
N PRO A 178 0.75 -9.21 12.04
CA PRO A 178 0.37 -8.06 12.84
C PRO A 178 1.60 -7.52 13.56
N ARG A 179 1.72 -6.20 13.64
CA ARG A 179 2.86 -5.57 14.30
C ARG A 179 2.62 -5.40 15.79
N ILE A 180 3.68 -5.61 16.56
CA ILE A 180 3.75 -5.22 17.97
C ILE A 180 4.30 -3.79 18.02
N GLY A 181 3.60 -2.86 18.67
CA GLY A 181 4.15 -1.51 18.92
C GLY A 181 3.98 -0.51 17.78
N TYR A 182 2.75 -0.28 17.30
CA TYR A 182 2.48 0.82 16.36
C TYR A 182 2.95 2.16 16.94
N LYS A 183 3.94 2.78 16.29
CA LYS A 183 4.52 4.07 16.73
C LYS A 183 3.57 5.25 16.50
N PHE A 184 2.69 5.11 15.51
CA PHE A 184 1.70 6.11 15.14
C PHE A 184 0.40 5.40 14.83
N TYR A 185 -0.69 5.95 15.34
CA TYR A 185 -2.03 5.55 14.99
C TYR A 185 -2.93 6.79 15.07
N LYS A 186 -3.94 6.84 14.22
CA LYS A 186 -4.92 7.93 14.17
C LYS A 186 -6.30 7.30 14.26
N VAL A 187 -7.09 7.71 15.25
CA VAL A 187 -8.52 7.36 15.27
C VAL A 187 -9.19 8.06 14.09
N ILE A 188 -9.94 7.31 13.29
CA ILE A 188 -10.62 7.81 12.11
C ILE A 188 -12.12 7.58 12.22
N ASP A 189 -12.90 8.46 11.61
CA ASP A 189 -14.36 8.30 11.53
C ASP A 189 -14.77 7.25 10.48
N ASP A 190 -16.01 6.78 10.55
CA ASP A 190 -16.49 5.71 9.67
C ASP A 190 -16.51 6.13 8.18
N LEU A 191 -16.63 7.43 7.87
CA LEU A 191 -16.53 7.95 6.51
C LEU A 191 -15.10 7.87 5.96
N GLU A 192 -14.09 8.18 6.78
CA GLU A 192 -12.68 8.01 6.43
C GLU A 192 -12.32 6.53 6.32
N ALA A 193 -12.88 5.65 7.17
CA ALA A 193 -12.72 4.20 7.05
C ALA A 193 -13.32 3.66 5.74
N LEU A 194 -14.54 4.08 5.39
CA LEU A 194 -15.19 3.75 4.12
C LEU A 194 -14.39 4.28 2.92
N ALA A 195 -13.91 5.53 2.97
CA ALA A 195 -13.05 6.07 1.91
C ALA A 195 -11.74 5.29 1.77
N ASN A 196 -11.13 4.84 2.88
CA ASN A 196 -9.97 3.93 2.86
C ASN A 196 -10.32 2.60 2.19
N PHE A 197 -11.47 2.00 2.51
CA PHE A 197 -11.94 0.74 1.92
C PHE A 197 -12.09 0.83 0.41
N ILE A 198 -12.87 1.81 -0.08
CA ILE A 198 -13.08 2.03 -1.51
C ILE A 198 -11.77 2.37 -2.23
N ASN A 199 -10.91 3.19 -1.62
CA ASN A 199 -9.59 3.48 -2.18
C ASN A 199 -8.70 2.23 -2.28
N SER A 200 -8.75 1.34 -1.29
CA SER A 200 -8.00 0.08 -1.31
C SER A 200 -8.52 -0.87 -2.40
N GLN A 201 -9.84 -0.94 -2.61
CA GLN A 201 -10.39 -1.66 -3.77
C GLN A 201 -9.86 -1.07 -5.08
N GLY A 202 -9.82 0.26 -5.21
CA GLY A 202 -9.25 0.94 -6.38
C GLY A 202 -7.81 0.52 -6.68
N VAL A 203 -6.97 0.38 -5.64
CA VAL A 203 -5.59 -0.13 -5.78
C VAL A 203 -5.58 -1.55 -6.32
N LEU A 204 -6.42 -2.44 -5.77
CA LEU A 204 -6.50 -3.84 -6.20
C LEU A 204 -6.93 -3.99 -7.66
N TYR A 205 -7.96 -3.26 -8.08
CA TYR A 205 -8.39 -3.30 -9.48
C TYR A 205 -7.40 -2.64 -10.42
N SER A 206 -6.57 -1.71 -9.93
CA SER A 206 -5.55 -1.06 -10.76
C SER A 206 -4.47 -2.02 -11.29
N TYR A 207 -4.40 -3.26 -10.77
CA TYR A 207 -3.54 -4.33 -11.30
C TYR A 207 -4.15 -5.07 -12.51
N GLN A 208 -5.44 -4.91 -12.77
CA GLN A 208 -6.20 -5.71 -13.75
C GLN A 208 -6.79 -4.87 -14.90
N ILE A 209 -6.39 -3.60 -15.02
CA ILE A 209 -6.97 -2.65 -15.98
C ILE A 209 -6.22 -2.61 -17.32
N ASP A 210 -7.00 -2.35 -18.37
CA ASP A 210 -6.49 -1.98 -19.70
C ASP A 210 -6.12 -0.49 -19.73
N LEU A 211 -4.84 -0.20 -19.87
CA LEU A 211 -4.31 1.17 -19.95
C LEU A 211 -4.52 1.83 -21.32
N SER A 212 -5.01 1.10 -22.32
CA SER A 212 -5.24 1.62 -23.68
C SER A 212 -6.59 2.30 -23.87
N SER A 213 -7.53 2.10 -22.93
CA SER A 213 -8.85 2.72 -22.98
C SER A 213 -8.77 4.23 -22.73
N GLU A 214 -9.35 5.01 -23.65
CA GLU A 214 -9.45 6.46 -23.56
C GLU A 214 -10.64 6.92 -22.70
N ASP A 215 -11.65 6.06 -22.51
CA ASP A 215 -12.79 6.35 -21.64
C ASP A 215 -12.41 6.16 -20.18
N LEU A 216 -11.87 7.22 -19.58
CA LEU A 216 -11.50 7.28 -18.16
C LEU A 216 -12.68 7.05 -17.22
N ASP A 217 -13.89 7.39 -17.65
CA ASP A 217 -15.07 7.27 -16.81
C ASP A 217 -15.52 5.81 -16.73
N SER A 218 -15.20 4.96 -17.72
CA SER A 218 -15.41 3.51 -17.63
C SER A 218 -14.44 2.80 -16.67
N GLN A 219 -13.30 3.41 -16.37
CA GLN A 219 -12.19 2.76 -15.65
C GLN A 219 -12.50 2.57 -14.17
N ILE A 220 -12.49 1.31 -13.72
CA ILE A 220 -12.91 0.94 -12.37
C ILE A 220 -12.03 1.56 -11.27
N ASP A 221 -10.70 1.63 -11.47
CA ASP A 221 -9.78 2.26 -10.51
C ASP A 221 -10.10 3.75 -10.33
N ILE A 222 -10.28 4.48 -11.43
CA ILE A 222 -10.66 5.90 -11.44
C ILE A 222 -12.02 6.11 -10.78
N LYS A 223 -13.03 5.28 -11.11
CA LYS A 223 -14.36 5.33 -10.48
C LYS A 223 -14.25 5.18 -8.96
N LEU A 224 -13.51 4.17 -8.49
CA LEU A 224 -13.34 3.90 -7.07
C LEU A 224 -12.61 5.06 -6.36
N TYR A 225 -11.51 5.58 -6.92
CA TYR A 225 -10.82 6.73 -6.30
C TYR A 225 -11.69 7.99 -6.25
N ARG A 226 -12.47 8.28 -7.31
CA ARG A 226 -13.42 9.39 -7.31
C ARG A 226 -14.54 9.18 -6.28
N THR A 227 -15.04 7.96 -6.13
CA THR A 227 -16.02 7.63 -5.10
C THR A 227 -15.45 7.83 -3.69
N ALA A 228 -14.23 7.38 -3.42
CA ALA A 228 -13.55 7.66 -2.15
C ALA A 228 -13.41 9.17 -1.87
N ILE A 229 -13.13 9.98 -2.90
CA ILE A 229 -13.09 11.45 -2.80
C ILE A 229 -14.48 12.03 -2.52
N ARG A 230 -15.54 11.55 -3.17
CA ARG A 230 -16.92 12.00 -2.88
C ARG A 230 -17.32 11.66 -1.44
N ILE A 231 -16.99 10.46 -0.96
CA ILE A 231 -17.22 10.03 0.42
C ILE A 231 -16.50 10.96 1.40
N LYS A 232 -15.21 11.20 1.18
CA LYS A 232 -14.37 12.05 2.05
C LYS A 232 -13.52 13.01 1.19
N PRO A 233 -14.01 14.23 0.90
CA PRO A 233 -13.30 15.19 0.05
C PRO A 233 -11.94 15.67 0.57
N THR A 234 -11.65 15.40 1.85
CA THR A 234 -10.37 15.69 2.50
C THR A 234 -9.42 14.50 2.53
N PHE A 235 -9.77 13.37 1.91
CA PHE A 235 -8.98 12.14 1.95
C PHE A 235 -7.82 12.16 0.96
N ALA A 236 -6.69 12.71 1.41
CA ALA A 236 -5.48 12.93 0.59
C ALA A 236 -4.96 11.67 -0.13
N LYS A 237 -5.10 10.47 0.47
CA LYS A 237 -4.63 9.21 -0.12
C LYS A 237 -5.36 8.88 -1.44
N ALA A 238 -6.65 9.16 -1.55
CA ALA A 238 -7.41 8.92 -2.79
C ALA A 238 -6.99 9.87 -3.92
N PHE A 239 -6.69 11.14 -3.61
CA PHE A 239 -6.11 12.06 -4.59
C PHE A 239 -4.73 11.59 -5.08
N ASN A 240 -3.89 11.07 -4.19
CA ASN A 240 -2.62 10.46 -4.60
C ASN A 240 -2.84 9.30 -5.58
N ASN A 241 -3.73 8.36 -5.25
CA ASN A 241 -3.93 7.18 -6.07
C ASN A 241 -4.66 7.49 -7.39
N LEU A 242 -5.54 8.50 -7.40
CA LEU A 242 -6.10 9.02 -8.65
C LEU A 242 -5.01 9.66 -9.53
N GLY A 243 -4.05 10.37 -8.93
CA GLY A 243 -2.88 10.88 -9.64
C GLY A 243 -2.03 9.76 -10.27
N ILE A 244 -1.85 8.65 -9.57
CA ILE A 244 -1.17 7.45 -10.07
C ILE A 244 -1.92 6.86 -11.27
N ALA A 245 -3.25 6.74 -11.18
CA ALA A 245 -4.10 6.25 -12.27
C ALA A 245 -3.96 7.10 -13.54
N TYR A 246 -3.93 8.43 -13.41
CA TYR A 246 -3.68 9.34 -14.53
C TYR A 246 -2.25 9.26 -15.06
N GLN A 247 -1.25 9.15 -14.18
CA GLN A 247 0.15 9.06 -14.58
C GLN A 247 0.43 7.80 -15.40
N ARG A 248 -0.15 6.65 -15.03
CA ARG A 248 -0.04 5.39 -15.78
C ARG A 248 -0.55 5.50 -17.22
N ARG A 249 -1.60 6.30 -17.40
CA ARG A 249 -2.21 6.62 -18.69
C ARG A 249 -1.53 7.82 -19.38
N ARG A 250 -0.37 8.26 -18.87
CA ARG A 250 0.42 9.40 -19.37
C ARG A 250 -0.31 10.75 -19.36
N LEU A 251 -1.40 10.86 -18.60
CA LEU A 251 -2.16 12.09 -18.39
C LEU A 251 -1.48 12.94 -17.30
N TYR A 252 -0.29 13.43 -17.60
CA TYR A 252 0.61 14.02 -16.60
C TYR A 252 0.07 15.28 -15.93
N ASP A 253 -0.63 16.15 -16.66
CA ASP A 253 -1.17 17.38 -16.08
C ASP A 253 -2.33 17.09 -15.11
N LEU A 254 -3.20 16.11 -15.43
CA LEU A 254 -4.20 15.61 -14.50
C LEU A 254 -3.54 14.98 -13.27
N ALA A 255 -2.50 14.17 -13.45
CA ALA A 255 -1.76 13.58 -12.34
C ALA A 255 -1.16 14.64 -11.41
N ILE A 256 -0.50 15.68 -11.97
CA ILE A 256 0.06 16.80 -11.21
C ILE A 256 -1.02 17.51 -10.38
N ALA A 257 -2.19 17.76 -10.96
CA ALA A 257 -3.30 18.41 -10.25
C ALA A 257 -3.74 17.59 -9.04
N GLN A 258 -3.90 16.27 -9.19
CA GLN A 258 -4.29 15.40 -8.08
C GLN A 258 -3.20 15.28 -7.01
N TYR A 259 -1.93 15.16 -7.39
CA TYR A 259 -0.83 15.13 -6.42
C TYR A 259 -0.72 16.45 -5.64
N LYS A 260 -0.86 17.60 -6.29
CA LYS A 260 -0.90 18.91 -5.61
C LYS A 260 -2.09 19.00 -4.66
N ARG A 261 -3.26 18.48 -5.03
CA ARG A 261 -4.42 18.43 -4.14
C ARG A 261 -4.19 17.53 -2.93
N ALA A 262 -3.57 16.36 -3.11
CA ALA A 262 -3.17 15.49 -2.01
C ALA A 262 -2.21 16.19 -1.05
N ILE A 263 -1.20 16.91 -1.57
CA ILE A 263 -0.23 17.69 -0.77
C ILE A 263 -0.92 18.82 0.00
N LEU A 264 -1.89 19.50 -0.62
CA LEU A 264 -2.64 20.57 0.03
C LEU A 264 -3.46 20.04 1.22
N LEU A 265 -4.07 18.87 1.06
CA LEU A 265 -4.90 18.24 2.08
C LEU A 265 -4.09 17.60 3.21
N ASP A 266 -2.93 17.01 2.88
CA ASP A 266 -1.99 16.47 3.86
C ASP A 266 -0.55 16.71 3.41
N SER A 267 0.05 17.79 3.93
CA SER A 267 1.41 18.18 3.61
C SER A 267 2.47 17.24 4.21
N LYS A 268 2.09 16.33 5.12
CA LYS A 268 2.97 15.33 5.74
C LYS A 268 2.96 14.00 4.99
N LEU A 269 2.04 13.82 4.04
CA LEU A 269 1.99 12.64 3.19
C LEU A 269 3.13 12.67 2.17
N SER A 270 4.12 11.78 2.32
CA SER A 270 5.34 11.81 1.49
C SER A 270 5.17 11.26 0.07
N ALA A 271 4.21 10.37 -0.16
CA ALA A 271 4.03 9.69 -1.45
C ALA A 271 3.66 10.65 -2.60
N PRO A 272 2.71 11.60 -2.42
CA PRO A 272 2.42 12.62 -3.44
C PRO A 272 3.64 13.40 -3.90
N TYR A 273 4.54 13.77 -2.99
CA TYR A 273 5.78 14.46 -3.36
C TYR A 273 6.71 13.57 -4.18
N SER A 274 6.79 12.28 -3.85
CA SER A 274 7.60 11.33 -4.64
C SER A 274 7.04 11.18 -6.05
N ASN A 275 5.73 10.97 -6.16
CA ASN A 275 5.05 10.76 -7.44
C ASN A 275 5.03 12.04 -8.29
N LEU A 276 4.81 13.20 -7.68
CA LEU A 276 4.92 14.49 -8.35
C LEU A 276 6.33 14.73 -8.89
N GLY A 277 7.35 14.35 -8.11
CA GLY A 277 8.74 14.36 -8.56
C GLY A 277 8.98 13.47 -9.78
N ASN A 278 8.42 12.27 -9.78
CA ASN A 278 8.48 11.35 -10.92
C ASN A 278 7.79 11.91 -12.17
N VAL A 279 6.61 12.53 -12.03
CA VAL A 279 5.94 13.15 -13.19
C VAL A 279 6.77 14.30 -13.77
N TYR A 280 7.32 15.18 -12.93
CA TYR A 280 8.18 16.25 -13.43
C TYR A 280 9.43 15.69 -14.12
N TYR A 281 10.00 14.60 -13.61
CA TYR A 281 11.09 13.89 -14.30
C TYR A 281 10.67 13.39 -15.69
N LEU A 282 9.49 12.75 -15.80
CA LEU A 282 8.96 12.28 -17.09
C LEU A 282 8.69 13.43 -18.07
N LYS A 283 8.36 14.63 -17.57
CA LYS A 283 8.25 15.87 -18.37
C LYS A 283 9.59 16.56 -18.67
N GLY A 284 10.72 16.02 -18.20
CA GLY A 284 12.05 16.64 -18.35
C GLY A 284 12.32 17.83 -17.40
N GLU A 285 11.41 18.13 -16.49
CA GLU A 285 11.50 19.24 -15.53
C GLU A 285 12.34 18.85 -14.29
N TYR A 286 13.61 18.53 -14.50
CA TYR A 286 14.48 17.90 -13.50
C TYR A 286 14.66 18.72 -12.19
N VAL A 287 14.62 20.05 -12.26
CA VAL A 287 14.74 20.91 -11.06
C VAL A 287 13.53 20.70 -10.15
N LYS A 288 12.31 20.76 -10.71
CA LYS A 288 11.07 20.52 -9.95
C LYS A 288 10.99 19.08 -9.45
N ALA A 289 11.51 18.12 -10.24
CA ALA A 289 11.60 16.73 -9.82
C ALA A 289 12.43 16.58 -8.53
N ILE A 290 13.67 17.09 -8.52
CA ILE A 290 14.56 17.00 -7.35
C ILE A 290 13.97 17.73 -6.14
N GLU A 291 13.35 18.90 -6.31
CA GLU A 291 12.74 19.64 -5.21
C GLU A 291 11.67 18.81 -4.50
N ASN A 292 10.73 18.22 -5.26
CA ASN A 292 9.66 17.41 -4.70
C ASN A 292 10.19 16.11 -4.09
N LEU A 293 11.13 15.44 -4.74
CA LEU A 293 11.75 14.22 -4.20
C LEU A 293 12.53 14.48 -2.90
N LYS A 294 13.22 15.62 -2.79
CA LYS A 294 13.88 16.04 -1.53
C LYS A 294 12.87 16.34 -0.42
N LYS A 295 11.74 16.98 -0.73
CA LYS A 295 10.63 17.15 0.24
C LYS A 295 10.09 15.81 0.71
N ALA A 296 9.91 14.84 -0.19
CA ALA A 296 9.51 13.48 0.16
C ALA A 296 10.52 12.81 1.11
N LEU A 297 11.83 12.94 0.87
CA LEU A 297 12.86 12.41 1.77
C LEU A 297 12.96 13.15 3.11
N LYS A 298 12.63 14.45 3.17
CA LYS A 298 12.56 15.18 4.44
C LYS A 298 11.46 14.61 5.34
N LEU A 299 10.30 14.28 4.74
CA LEU A 299 9.21 13.61 5.44
C LEU A 299 9.57 12.14 5.74
N LYS A 300 10.28 11.48 4.83
CA LYS A 300 10.66 10.06 4.90
C LYS A 300 12.03 9.74 4.37
N LYS A 301 13.02 9.84 5.26
CA LYS A 301 14.44 9.68 4.93
C LYS A 301 14.82 8.31 4.37
N ASN A 302 14.07 7.26 4.69
CA ASN A 302 14.42 5.88 4.35
C ASN A 302 13.45 5.25 3.33
N ASN A 303 12.93 6.03 2.38
CA ASN A 303 12.16 5.48 1.26
C ASN A 303 13.10 5.04 0.12
N PRO A 304 13.25 3.73 -0.17
CA PRO A 304 14.11 3.25 -1.25
C PRO A 304 13.71 3.82 -2.61
N TYR A 305 12.41 3.89 -2.89
CA TYR A 305 11.87 4.30 -4.19
C TYR A 305 12.09 5.78 -4.47
N THR A 306 11.99 6.64 -3.45
CA THR A 306 12.36 8.06 -3.58
C THR A 306 13.86 8.22 -3.84
N HIS A 307 14.71 7.40 -3.20
CA HIS A 307 16.14 7.40 -3.52
C HIS A 307 16.41 6.96 -4.97
N TYR A 308 15.76 5.91 -5.43
CA TYR A 308 15.83 5.46 -6.83
C TYR A 308 15.43 6.58 -7.81
N ALA A 309 14.29 7.23 -7.58
CA ALA A 309 13.81 8.34 -8.41
C ALA A 309 14.81 9.50 -8.48
N ILE A 310 15.41 9.90 -7.35
CA ILE A 310 16.46 10.94 -7.36
C ILE A 310 17.68 10.47 -8.16
N GLY A 311 18.05 9.20 -8.02
CA GLY A 311 19.15 8.60 -8.79
C GLY A 311 18.89 8.66 -10.29
N LEU A 312 17.65 8.37 -10.74
CA LEU A 312 17.25 8.53 -12.14
C LEU A 312 17.43 9.96 -12.60
N VAL A 313 16.91 10.94 -11.86
CA VAL A 313 17.03 12.35 -12.27
C VAL A 313 18.50 12.77 -12.43
N TYR A 314 19.38 12.39 -11.50
CA TYR A 314 20.81 12.69 -11.62
C TYR A 314 21.51 11.92 -12.74
N TYR A 315 21.11 10.66 -12.99
CA TYR A 315 21.61 9.89 -14.12
C TYR A 315 21.34 10.60 -15.45
N TYR A 316 20.13 11.09 -15.68
CA TYR A 316 19.77 11.82 -16.91
C TYR A 316 20.42 13.20 -16.99
N LYS A 317 20.68 13.85 -15.85
CA LYS A 317 21.52 15.05 -15.77
C LYS A 317 23.03 14.76 -15.97
N LYS A 318 23.42 13.49 -16.12
CA LYS A 318 24.82 13.01 -16.20
C LYS A 318 25.66 13.31 -14.94
N ASP A 319 25.01 13.58 -13.81
CA ASP A 319 25.66 13.66 -12.51
C ASP A 319 25.77 12.25 -11.92
N TYR A 320 26.73 11.49 -12.45
CA TYR A 320 26.94 10.11 -12.07
C TYR A 320 27.33 9.89 -10.60
N PRO A 321 28.13 10.75 -9.94
CA PRO A 321 28.40 10.63 -8.51
C PRO A 321 27.13 10.65 -7.64
N GLU A 322 26.23 11.63 -7.85
CA GLU A 322 24.99 11.69 -7.07
C GLU A 322 24.03 10.55 -7.45
N ALA A 323 23.97 10.15 -8.73
CA ALA A 323 23.19 8.99 -9.15
C ALA A 323 23.63 7.70 -8.41
N ILE A 324 24.93 7.40 -8.38
CA ILE A 324 25.49 6.23 -7.69
C ILE A 324 25.13 6.24 -6.19
N LYS A 325 25.32 7.38 -5.52
CA LYS A 325 25.00 7.55 -4.10
C LYS A 325 23.54 7.18 -3.80
N HIS A 326 22.63 7.69 -4.61
CA HIS A 326 21.20 7.48 -4.45
C HIS A 326 20.77 6.04 -4.81
N PHE A 327 21.26 5.46 -5.91
CA PHE A 327 20.98 4.07 -6.25
C PHE A 327 21.52 3.09 -5.21
N ARG A 328 22.76 3.28 -4.73
CA ARG A 328 23.33 2.46 -3.64
C ARG A 328 22.50 2.57 -2.37
N ARG A 329 21.97 3.76 -2.04
CA ARG A 329 21.09 3.92 -0.87
C ARG A 329 19.76 3.20 -1.06
N SER A 330 19.17 3.26 -2.27
CA SER A 330 17.97 2.50 -2.62
C SER A 330 18.18 0.99 -2.44
N ALA A 331 19.23 0.42 -3.05
CA ALA A 331 19.57 -0.99 -2.95
C ALA A 331 19.82 -1.46 -1.50
N ARG A 332 20.43 -0.61 -0.66
CA ARG A 332 20.62 -0.92 0.77
C ARG A 332 19.33 -0.93 1.56
N LEU A 333 18.40 -0.03 1.22
CA LEU A 333 17.12 0.11 1.92
C LEU A 333 16.12 -0.98 1.53
N ASN A 334 16.18 -1.47 0.29
CA ASN A 334 15.42 -2.64 -0.16
C ASN A 334 16.32 -3.61 -0.94
N ARG A 335 16.65 -4.74 -0.31
CA ARG A 335 17.55 -5.77 -0.86
C ARG A 335 16.92 -6.61 -1.97
N GLU A 336 15.60 -6.60 -2.07
CA GLU A 336 14.83 -7.31 -3.11
C GLU A 336 14.57 -6.41 -4.33
N TYR A 337 15.13 -5.21 -4.34
CA TYR A 337 14.94 -4.25 -5.41
C TYR A 337 16.08 -4.30 -6.43
N ALA A 338 15.85 -4.98 -7.55
CA ALA A 338 16.86 -5.25 -8.58
C ALA A 338 17.25 -4.03 -9.43
N GLU A 339 16.30 -3.15 -9.75
CA GLU A 339 16.51 -2.06 -10.71
C GLU A 339 17.59 -1.04 -10.32
N PRO A 340 17.78 -0.66 -9.04
CA PRO A 340 18.94 0.13 -8.62
C PRO A 340 20.29 -0.48 -9.02
N HIS A 341 20.44 -1.82 -8.96
CA HIS A 341 21.65 -2.51 -9.39
C HIS A 341 21.84 -2.42 -10.90
N ASN A 342 20.77 -2.64 -11.68
CA ASN A 342 20.84 -2.46 -13.13
C ASN A 342 21.25 -1.03 -13.54
N LEU A 343 20.72 0.00 -12.87
CA LEU A 343 21.08 1.40 -13.14
C LEU A 343 22.50 1.74 -12.68
N LEU A 344 22.97 1.19 -11.55
CA LEU A 344 24.38 1.30 -11.17
C LEU A 344 25.29 0.70 -12.25
N GLY A 345 24.93 -0.45 -12.81
CA GLY A 345 25.64 -1.05 -13.93
C GLY A 345 25.68 -0.13 -15.15
N MET A 346 24.56 0.50 -15.49
CA MET A 346 24.48 1.49 -16.56
C MET A 346 25.38 2.70 -16.29
N VAL A 347 25.44 3.21 -15.07
CA VAL A 347 26.30 4.33 -14.70
C VAL A 347 27.78 3.95 -14.83
N TYR A 348 28.20 2.82 -14.28
CA TYR A 348 29.60 2.37 -14.38
C TYR A 348 30.02 2.10 -15.82
N PHE A 349 29.11 1.54 -16.63
CA PHE A 349 29.36 1.36 -18.05
C PHE A 349 29.65 2.68 -18.77
N GLN A 350 28.87 3.74 -18.48
CA GLN A 350 29.11 5.08 -19.03
C GLN A 350 30.44 5.68 -18.56
N GLN A 351 30.95 5.27 -17.40
CA GLN A 351 32.27 5.64 -16.88
C GLN A 351 33.42 4.77 -17.42
N GLY A 352 33.16 3.80 -18.31
CA GLY A 352 34.18 2.86 -18.82
C GLY A 352 34.61 1.78 -17.81
N LYS A 353 33.90 1.67 -16.69
CA LYS A 353 34.12 0.72 -15.59
C LYS A 353 33.34 -0.57 -15.84
N TYR A 354 33.81 -1.34 -16.81
CA TYR A 354 33.06 -2.49 -17.33
C TYR A 354 32.95 -3.65 -16.34
N GLU A 355 33.97 -3.88 -15.51
CA GLU A 355 33.96 -4.93 -14.49
C GLU A 355 32.87 -4.66 -13.44
N GLU A 356 32.83 -3.44 -12.91
CA GLU A 356 31.81 -3.02 -11.96
C GLU A 356 30.42 -3.02 -12.59
N ALA A 357 30.31 -2.66 -13.86
CA ALA A 357 29.06 -2.72 -14.60
C ALA A 357 28.51 -4.16 -14.71
N ILE A 358 29.38 -5.13 -15.02
CA ILE A 358 29.05 -6.56 -15.07
C ILE A 358 28.59 -7.05 -13.70
N LEU A 359 29.33 -6.73 -12.63
CA LEU A 359 29.02 -7.16 -11.28
C LEU A 359 27.62 -6.67 -10.83
N GLU A 360 27.29 -5.41 -11.09
CA GLU A 360 25.99 -4.86 -10.71
C GLU A 360 24.85 -5.44 -11.56
N ALA A 361 25.06 -5.69 -12.86
CA ALA A 361 24.08 -6.37 -13.69
C ALA A 361 23.83 -7.83 -13.23
N GLN A 362 24.87 -8.53 -12.79
CA GLN A 362 24.74 -9.87 -12.20
C GLN A 362 23.95 -9.86 -10.89
N LYS A 363 24.20 -8.89 -10.00
CA LYS A 363 23.39 -8.73 -8.76
C LYS A 363 21.93 -8.46 -9.08
N ALA A 364 21.65 -7.61 -10.06
CA ALA A 364 20.27 -7.36 -10.49
C ALA A 364 19.57 -8.64 -10.94
N LEU A 365 20.25 -9.49 -11.74
CA LEU A 365 19.72 -10.78 -12.21
C LEU A 365 19.66 -11.87 -11.13
N GLN A 366 20.48 -11.77 -10.08
CA GLN A 366 20.38 -12.64 -8.92
C GLN A 366 19.11 -12.35 -8.12
N ILE A 367 18.73 -11.07 -8.02
CA ILE A 367 17.51 -10.62 -7.33
C ILE A 367 16.28 -10.89 -8.20
N ASP A 368 16.32 -10.50 -9.47
CA ASP A 368 15.26 -10.74 -10.45
C ASP A 368 15.84 -11.37 -11.74
N PRO A 369 15.78 -12.71 -11.87
CA PRO A 369 16.25 -13.42 -13.07
C PRO A 369 15.50 -13.04 -14.36
N HIS A 370 14.30 -12.44 -14.26
CA HIS A 370 13.46 -12.06 -15.38
C HIS A 370 13.65 -10.60 -15.82
N LEU A 371 14.55 -9.85 -15.16
CA LEU A 371 14.86 -8.46 -15.51
C LEU A 371 15.58 -8.37 -16.87
N THR A 372 14.78 -8.35 -17.95
CA THR A 372 15.26 -8.45 -19.34
C THR A 372 16.27 -7.37 -19.70
N GLN A 373 16.08 -6.14 -19.18
CA GLN A 373 17.02 -5.05 -19.39
C GLN A 373 18.41 -5.36 -18.79
N ALA A 374 18.48 -5.94 -17.59
CA ALA A 374 19.74 -6.31 -16.96
C ALA A 374 20.44 -7.43 -17.73
N LYS A 375 19.68 -8.39 -18.27
CA LYS A 375 20.22 -9.46 -19.14
C LYS A 375 20.83 -8.91 -20.43
N SER A 376 20.14 -7.95 -21.07
CA SER A 376 20.66 -7.27 -22.27
C SER A 376 21.90 -6.44 -21.96
N ASN A 377 21.85 -5.66 -20.87
CA ASN A 377 22.97 -4.85 -20.38
C ASN A 377 24.20 -5.71 -20.05
N LEU A 378 24.03 -6.83 -19.36
CA LEU A 378 25.14 -7.74 -19.01
C LEU A 378 25.90 -8.22 -20.26
N LYS A 379 25.19 -8.67 -21.29
CA LYS A 379 25.80 -9.09 -22.57
C LYS A 379 26.60 -7.96 -23.20
N LYS A 380 26.03 -6.75 -23.23
CA LYS A 380 26.69 -5.55 -23.75
C LYS A 380 27.97 -5.21 -22.98
N TYR A 381 27.92 -5.29 -21.65
CA TYR A 381 29.06 -4.95 -20.80
C TYR A 381 30.20 -5.95 -20.98
N GLN A 382 29.89 -7.25 -21.04
CA GLN A 382 30.86 -8.32 -21.30
C GLN A 382 31.54 -8.17 -22.67
N ALA A 383 30.79 -7.84 -23.73
CA ALA A 383 31.36 -7.63 -25.05
C ALA A 383 32.37 -6.47 -25.07
N MET A 384 32.04 -5.37 -24.40
CA MET A 384 32.93 -4.19 -24.30
C MET A 384 34.15 -4.45 -23.42
N TYR A 385 33.99 -5.20 -22.34
CA TYR A 385 35.09 -5.64 -21.49
C TYR A 385 36.10 -6.49 -22.27
N ASN A 386 35.60 -7.50 -23.00
CA ASN A 386 36.46 -8.37 -23.82
C ASN A 386 37.18 -7.58 -24.92
N LYS A 387 36.49 -6.65 -25.60
CA LYS A 387 37.11 -5.76 -26.59
C LYS A 387 38.24 -4.93 -25.96
N LYS A 388 38.03 -4.36 -24.78
CA LYS A 388 39.05 -3.58 -24.05
C LYS A 388 40.29 -4.43 -23.77
N ILE A 389 40.12 -5.63 -23.24
CA ILE A 389 41.24 -6.54 -22.94
C ILE A 389 41.99 -6.95 -24.23
N SER A 390 41.27 -7.34 -25.29
CA SER A 390 41.90 -7.74 -26.54
C SER A 390 42.69 -6.60 -27.20
N SER A 391 42.20 -5.35 -27.10
CA SER A 391 42.93 -4.18 -27.57
C SER A 391 44.19 -3.90 -26.72
N SER A 392 44.09 -4.02 -25.39
CA SER A 392 45.25 -3.87 -24.51
C SER A 392 46.32 -4.95 -24.73
N ALA A 393 45.92 -6.20 -24.98
CA ALA A 393 46.84 -7.30 -25.26
C ALA A 393 47.57 -7.14 -26.61
N LYS A 394 46.97 -6.45 -27.58
CA LYS A 394 47.61 -6.12 -28.87
C LYS A 394 48.60 -4.95 -28.80
N LEU A 395 48.52 -4.10 -27.78
CA LEU A 395 49.44 -2.96 -27.57
C LEU A 395 50.72 -3.36 -26.82
N ILE A 396 50.75 -4.55 -26.22
CA ILE A 396 51.87 -5.09 -25.45
C ILE A 396 52.75 -6.03 -26.31
N LYS A 397 52.30 -6.39 -27.51
CA LYS A 397 53.09 -7.08 -28.54
C LYS A 397 53.55 -6.06 -29.57
#